data_AF-A0A2K0WAK0-F1
#
_entry.id   AF-A0A2K0WAK0-F1
#
_cell.length_a   1.000
_cell.length_b   1.000
_cell.length_c   1.000
_cell.angle_alpha   90.00
_cell.angle_beta   90.00
_cell.angle_gamma   90.00
#
_symmetry.space_group_name_H-M   'P 1'
#
loop_
_entity.id
_entity.type
_entity.pdbx_description
1 polymer ?
#
loop_
_entity_poly.entity_id
_entity_poly.type
_entity_poly.pdbx_seq_one_letter_code
_entity_poly.pdbx_strand_id
1 'polypeptide(L)'
;MDATAASFGLGGQVTKVLCRTLPESDDKNSLPTGPIKRLSSLHAYSGPLYRLVWGDDYPAVELVDYLENQQVFELLEASVQLRYLISEMTSLQRVGGSALAQAASKVEKAIHEISESYMDILDFASRLTSATDNSHSMVPTIRWVVPIYYTEVLDFLRIARTINPPLELEFDNGKTIRHIMNLAFQAYRHGGDAAMVRIARPLFMVALETDEELHVSWILERFQGLAQFGEHFARAGDFLERVSRMRPELRTSIDLRTAFSNQATSICLCLM
;
A
#
# COMPACT_ATOMS: atom_id res chain seq x y z
N MET A 1 0.04 2.04 -12.07
CA MET A 1 0.89 3.23 -11.81
C MET A 1 2.32 2.78 -11.58
N ASP A 2 3.30 3.49 -12.13
CA ASP A 2 4.74 3.17 -12.02
C ASP A 2 5.29 3.33 -10.60
N ALA A 3 4.57 4.01 -9.70
CA ALA A 3 4.89 4.14 -8.28
C ALA A 3 4.79 2.84 -7.47
N THR A 4 4.10 1.82 -8.00
CA THR A 4 3.91 0.52 -7.31
C THR A 4 5.22 -0.18 -6.98
N ALA A 5 6.24 0.00 -7.81
CA ALA A 5 7.57 -0.57 -7.65
C ALA A 5 8.54 0.33 -6.85
N ALA A 6 8.14 1.56 -6.51
CA ALA A 6 9.04 2.62 -6.05
C ALA A 6 9.74 2.27 -4.72
N SER A 7 9.08 1.52 -3.82
CA SER A 7 9.69 1.02 -2.58
C SER A 7 10.98 0.23 -2.85
N PHE A 8 11.13 -0.41 -4.01
CA PHE A 8 12.32 -1.19 -4.39
C PHE A 8 13.33 -0.42 -5.25
N GLY A 9 13.15 0.89 -5.43
CA GLY A 9 14.01 1.71 -6.27
C GLY A 9 13.76 1.54 -7.77
N LEU A 10 12.66 0.89 -8.15
CA LEU A 10 12.20 0.70 -9.52
C LEU A 10 10.97 1.58 -9.77
N GLY A 11 10.84 2.22 -10.93
CA GLY A 11 9.67 3.04 -11.25
C GLY A 11 9.61 4.40 -10.52
N GLY A 12 8.41 4.98 -10.45
CA GLY A 12 8.14 6.32 -9.92
C GLY A 12 8.58 7.50 -10.81
N GLN A 13 9.21 7.27 -11.96
CA GLN A 13 9.68 8.32 -12.86
C GLN A 13 8.54 9.07 -13.55
N VAL A 14 7.49 8.37 -13.98
CA VAL A 14 6.29 8.98 -14.56
C VAL A 14 5.56 9.77 -13.50
N THR A 15 5.38 9.20 -12.29
CA THR A 15 4.79 9.92 -11.15
C THR A 15 5.56 11.22 -10.86
N LYS A 16 6.90 11.14 -10.84
CA LYS A 16 7.79 12.30 -10.64
C LYS A 16 7.64 13.37 -11.72
N VAL A 17 7.57 12.97 -12.99
CA VAL A 17 7.35 13.89 -14.11
C VAL A 17 5.98 14.55 -13.99
N LEU A 18 4.92 13.77 -13.76
CA LEU A 18 3.55 14.28 -13.62
C LEU A 18 3.44 15.28 -12.47
N CYS A 19 4.02 14.97 -11.30
CA CYS A 19 4.05 15.90 -10.19
C CYS A 19 4.78 17.21 -10.56
N ARG A 20 5.82 17.18 -11.38
CA ARG A 20 6.54 18.40 -11.82
C ARG A 20 5.79 19.21 -12.87
N THR A 21 5.01 18.56 -13.73
CA THR A 21 4.34 19.21 -14.87
C THR A 21 2.96 19.76 -14.54
N LEU A 22 2.25 19.15 -13.59
CA LEU A 22 0.92 19.61 -13.22
C LEU A 22 1.00 20.90 -12.40
N PRO A 23 0.21 21.93 -12.74
CA PRO A 23 0.19 23.19 -12.01
C PRO A 23 -0.25 22.94 -10.56
N GLU A 24 0.36 23.66 -9.62
CA GLU A 24 -0.13 23.68 -8.23
C GLU A 24 -1.48 24.40 -8.22
N SER A 25 -2.49 23.80 -7.59
CA SER A 25 -3.74 24.50 -7.32
C SER A 25 -3.42 25.70 -6.41
N ASP A 26 -3.87 26.91 -6.78
CA ASP A 26 -3.61 28.20 -6.11
C ASP A 26 -4.07 28.31 -4.63
N ASP A 27 -4.50 27.20 -4.02
CA ASP A 27 -4.87 27.15 -2.62
C ASP A 27 -3.62 27.25 -1.74
N LYS A 28 -3.25 28.49 -1.40
CA LYS A 28 -2.18 28.84 -0.46
C LYS A 28 -2.36 28.25 0.95
N ASN A 29 -3.53 27.69 1.24
CA ASN A 29 -3.84 26.96 2.48
C ASN A 29 -3.75 25.43 2.34
N SER A 30 -3.42 24.90 1.15
CA SER A 30 -3.23 23.45 0.98
C SER A 30 -1.83 23.03 1.48
N LEU A 31 -1.83 22.38 2.64
CA LEU A 31 -0.71 21.66 3.27
C LEU A 31 -0.16 20.52 2.36
N PRO A 32 0.94 19.82 2.71
CA PRO A 32 1.96 19.29 1.78
C PRO A 32 1.56 18.04 0.97
N THR A 33 0.27 17.83 0.73
CA THR A 33 -0.32 16.88 -0.22
C THR A 33 -0.25 17.35 -1.68
N GLY A 34 0.55 18.38 -2.01
CA GLY A 34 0.70 18.91 -3.37
C GLY A 34 0.90 17.85 -4.46
N PRO A 35 1.70 16.78 -4.28
CA PRO A 35 1.81 15.68 -5.25
C PRO A 35 0.55 14.80 -5.32
N ILE A 36 -0.08 14.55 -4.17
CA ILE A 36 -1.27 13.70 -4.03
C ILE A 36 -2.47 14.36 -4.71
N LYS A 37 -2.76 15.62 -4.34
CA LYS A 37 -3.81 16.44 -4.95
C LYS A 37 -3.60 16.69 -6.44
N ARG A 38 -2.34 16.87 -6.88
CA ARG A 38 -2.00 17.00 -8.31
C ARG A 38 -2.45 15.78 -9.09
N LEU A 39 -2.14 14.58 -8.62
CA LEU A 39 -2.51 13.34 -9.30
C LEU A 39 -4.04 13.08 -9.19
N SER A 40 -4.67 13.40 -8.06
CA SER A 40 -6.13 13.32 -7.93
C SER A 40 -6.87 14.24 -8.91
N SER A 41 -6.27 15.36 -9.33
CA SER A 41 -6.84 16.22 -10.39
C SER A 41 -6.86 15.55 -11.77
N LEU A 42 -5.88 14.67 -12.08
CA LEU A 42 -5.92 13.84 -13.28
C LEU A 42 -7.03 12.80 -13.17
N HIS A 43 -7.23 12.21 -11.99
CA HIS A 43 -8.33 11.29 -11.75
C HIS A 43 -9.68 11.98 -11.99
N ALA A 44 -9.89 13.17 -11.41
CA ALA A 44 -11.08 13.99 -11.63
C ALA A 44 -11.31 14.35 -13.10
N TYR A 45 -10.24 14.60 -13.86
CA TYR A 45 -10.32 14.81 -15.31
C TYR A 45 -10.67 13.52 -16.08
N SER A 46 -10.14 12.38 -15.65
CA SER A 46 -10.36 11.09 -16.30
C SER A 46 -11.74 10.49 -16.04
N GLY A 47 -12.31 10.76 -14.86
CA GLY A 47 -13.59 10.19 -14.42
C GLY A 47 -14.74 10.44 -15.41
N PRO A 48 -14.92 11.64 -15.98
CA PRO A 48 -15.94 11.90 -16.98
C PRO A 48 -15.70 11.25 -18.36
N LEU A 49 -14.50 10.75 -18.67
CA LEU A 49 -14.13 10.34 -20.03
C LEU A 49 -14.91 9.13 -20.53
N TYR A 50 -15.44 8.27 -19.65
CA TYR A 50 -16.31 7.16 -20.08
C TYR A 50 -17.53 7.68 -20.85
N ARG A 51 -18.04 8.88 -20.52
CA ARG A 51 -19.16 9.51 -21.23
C ARG A 51 -18.82 9.90 -22.66
N LEU A 52 -17.54 10.14 -22.97
CA LEU A 52 -17.11 10.43 -24.34
C LEU A 52 -17.02 9.18 -25.21
N VAL A 53 -16.70 8.03 -24.60
CA VAL A 53 -16.51 6.77 -25.32
C VAL A 53 -17.80 5.97 -25.42
N TRP A 54 -18.55 5.88 -24.33
CA TRP A 54 -19.78 5.07 -24.22
C TRP A 54 -21.06 5.90 -24.18
N GLY A 55 -21.01 7.20 -23.91
CA GLY A 55 -22.21 8.05 -23.88
C GLY A 55 -23.33 7.47 -23.01
N ASP A 56 -24.52 7.38 -23.61
CA ASP A 56 -25.72 6.82 -22.98
C ASP A 56 -25.74 5.28 -22.96
N ASP A 57 -24.81 4.63 -23.66
CA ASP A 57 -24.70 3.16 -23.72
C ASP A 57 -23.91 2.57 -22.52
N TYR A 58 -23.35 3.42 -21.65
CA TYR A 58 -22.62 2.95 -20.49
C TYR A 58 -23.58 2.30 -19.47
N PRO A 59 -23.37 1.03 -19.07
CA PRO A 59 -24.34 0.33 -18.23
C PRO A 59 -24.56 1.01 -16.87
N ALA A 60 -25.81 1.24 -16.51
CA ALA A 60 -26.16 1.88 -15.24
C ALA A 60 -25.67 1.09 -14.00
N VAL A 61 -25.59 -0.24 -14.10
CA VAL A 61 -25.05 -1.09 -13.03
C VAL A 61 -23.57 -0.81 -12.74
N GLU A 62 -22.77 -0.52 -13.77
CA GLU A 62 -21.36 -0.17 -13.63
C GLU A 62 -21.19 1.25 -13.05
N LEU A 63 -22.15 2.15 -13.29
CA LEU A 63 -22.16 3.48 -12.64
C LEU A 63 -22.43 3.37 -11.15
N VAL A 64 -23.39 2.53 -10.75
CA VAL A 64 -23.69 2.29 -9.34
C VAL A 64 -22.48 1.67 -8.66
N ASP A 65 -21.86 0.65 -9.26
CA ASP A 65 -20.65 0.03 -8.73
C ASP A 65 -19.50 1.03 -8.56
N TYR A 66 -19.27 1.88 -9.56
CA TYR A 66 -18.26 2.95 -9.49
C TYR A 66 -18.55 3.93 -8.34
N LEU A 67 -19.80 4.37 -8.19
CA LEU A 67 -20.21 5.29 -7.13
C LEU A 67 -20.06 4.65 -5.75
N GLU A 68 -20.44 3.38 -5.60
CA GLU A 68 -20.28 2.63 -4.35
C GLU A 68 -18.82 2.48 -3.94
N ASN A 69 -17.90 2.31 -4.90
CA ASN A 69 -16.48 2.08 -4.62
C ASN A 69 -15.62 3.35 -4.70
N GLN A 70 -16.18 4.50 -5.04
CA GLN A 70 -15.41 5.71 -5.37
C GLN A 70 -14.41 6.08 -4.27
N GLN A 71 -14.87 6.23 -3.02
CA GLN A 71 -14.01 6.61 -1.91
C GLN A 71 -12.94 5.55 -1.59
N VAL A 72 -13.24 4.27 -1.84
CA VAL A 72 -12.29 3.17 -1.64
C VAL A 72 -11.19 3.23 -2.70
N PHE A 73 -11.52 3.50 -3.96
CA PHE A 73 -10.51 3.68 -5.00
C PHE A 73 -9.70 4.97 -4.84
N GLU A 74 -10.28 6.04 -4.31
CA GLU A 74 -9.54 7.25 -3.95
C GLU A 74 -8.50 6.95 -2.83
N LEU A 75 -8.86 6.15 -1.83
CA LEU A 75 -7.91 5.67 -0.81
C LEU A 75 -6.77 4.83 -1.43
N LEU A 76 -7.09 3.97 -2.41
CA LEU A 76 -6.07 3.22 -3.14
C LEU A 76 -5.10 4.16 -3.87
N GLU A 77 -5.62 5.19 -4.54
CA GLU A 77 -4.80 6.19 -5.22
C GLU A 77 -3.87 6.90 -4.24
N ALA A 78 -4.42 7.40 -3.13
CA ALA A 78 -3.67 8.05 -2.07
C ALA A 78 -2.57 7.12 -1.50
N SER A 79 -2.86 5.83 -1.36
CA SER A 79 -1.88 4.82 -0.90
C SER A 79 -0.73 4.64 -1.89
N VAL A 80 -1.01 4.59 -3.20
CA VAL A 80 0.04 4.50 -4.23
C VAL A 80 0.93 5.74 -4.24
N GLN A 81 0.35 6.91 -4.03
CA GLN A 81 1.10 8.16 -3.95
C GLN A 81 1.91 8.24 -2.65
N LEU A 82 1.37 7.76 -1.53
CA LEU A 82 2.10 7.62 -0.27
C LEU A 82 3.32 6.70 -0.43
N ARG A 83 3.19 5.56 -1.13
CA ARG A 83 4.30 4.67 -1.49
C ARG A 83 5.41 5.42 -2.24
N TYR A 84 5.04 6.28 -3.19
CA TYR A 84 6.00 7.12 -3.90
C TYR A 84 6.72 8.12 -2.97
N LEU A 85 5.99 8.78 -2.07
CA LEU A 85 6.59 9.71 -1.09
C LEU A 85 7.57 9.00 -0.17
N ILE A 86 7.21 7.81 0.34
CA ILE A 86 8.08 6.94 1.14
C ILE A 86 9.34 6.57 0.35
N SER A 87 9.19 6.24 -0.94
CA SER A 87 10.32 5.92 -1.80
C SER A 87 11.30 7.08 -2.00
N GLU A 88 10.79 8.29 -2.27
CA GLU A 88 11.62 9.49 -2.41
C GLU A 88 12.33 9.81 -1.08
N MET A 89 11.63 9.71 0.06
CA MET A 89 12.25 9.84 1.38
C MET A 89 13.39 8.83 1.58
N THR A 90 13.16 7.57 1.25
CA THR A 90 14.17 6.50 1.38
C THR A 90 15.40 6.78 0.50
N SER A 91 15.23 7.39 -0.67
CA SER A 91 16.36 7.78 -1.54
C SER A 91 17.28 8.82 -0.89
N LEU A 92 16.75 9.65 0.02
CA LEU A 92 17.49 10.69 0.74
C LEU A 92 18.26 10.14 1.95
N GLN A 93 18.03 8.90 2.38
CA GLN A 93 18.73 8.31 3.53
C GLN A 93 20.25 8.33 3.39
N ARG A 94 20.78 8.12 2.18
CA ARG A 94 22.23 8.16 1.92
C ARG A 94 22.85 9.54 2.13
N VAL A 95 22.08 10.59 1.92
CA VAL A 95 22.52 11.98 2.04
C VAL A 95 22.29 12.50 3.47
N GLY A 96 21.21 12.06 4.11
CA GLY A 96 20.84 12.46 5.46
C GLY A 96 20.49 13.94 5.59
N GLY A 97 20.53 14.44 6.82
CA GLY A 97 20.37 15.87 7.12
C GLY A 97 18.93 16.40 7.03
N SER A 98 18.82 17.73 6.87
CA SER A 98 17.53 18.44 6.93
C SER A 98 16.55 18.02 5.84
N ALA A 99 17.04 17.62 4.66
CA ALA A 99 16.19 17.17 3.56
C ALA A 99 15.45 15.86 3.91
N LEU A 100 16.12 14.92 4.57
CA LEU A 100 15.52 13.67 5.03
C LEU A 100 14.46 13.92 6.11
N ALA A 101 14.76 14.77 7.09
CA ALA A 101 13.81 15.15 8.14
C ALA A 101 12.56 15.84 7.56
N GLN A 102 12.74 16.74 6.60
CA GLN A 102 11.62 17.38 5.90
C GLN A 102 10.80 16.38 5.09
N ALA A 103 11.43 15.43 4.41
CA ALA A 103 10.73 14.39 3.66
C ALA A 103 9.93 13.48 4.61
N ALA A 104 10.51 13.06 5.73
CA ALA A 104 9.82 12.25 6.74
C ALA A 104 8.59 12.97 7.32
N SER A 105 8.74 14.25 7.69
CA SER A 105 7.60 15.06 8.17
C SER A 105 6.50 15.20 7.11
N LYS A 106 6.84 15.25 5.82
CA LYS A 106 5.85 15.25 4.74
C LYS A 106 5.11 13.92 4.64
N VAL A 107 5.80 12.79 4.77
CA VAL A 107 5.17 11.46 4.75
C VAL A 107 4.24 11.29 5.96
N GLU A 108 4.70 11.66 7.15
CA GLU A 108 3.91 11.59 8.38
C GLU A 108 2.62 12.43 8.31
N LYS A 109 2.73 13.67 7.80
CA LYS A 109 1.55 14.53 7.56
C LYS A 109 0.60 13.92 6.54
N ALA A 110 1.13 13.35 5.45
CA ALA A 110 0.30 12.69 4.45
C ALA A 110 -0.46 11.48 5.04
N ILE A 111 0.16 10.69 5.92
CA ILE A 111 -0.50 9.57 6.63
C ILE A 111 -1.65 10.09 7.51
N HIS A 112 -1.44 11.18 8.24
CA HIS A 112 -2.50 11.80 9.05
C HIS A 112 -3.64 12.31 8.16
N GLU A 113 -3.34 13.08 7.12
CA GLU A 113 -4.34 13.64 6.20
C GLU A 113 -5.16 12.54 5.51
N ILE A 114 -4.53 11.44 5.07
CA ILE A 114 -5.21 10.28 4.49
C ILE A 114 -6.09 9.59 5.56
N SER A 115 -5.57 9.39 6.77
CA SER A 115 -6.34 8.78 7.86
C SER A 115 -7.59 9.57 8.20
N GLU A 116 -7.49 10.91 8.25
CA GLU A 116 -8.60 11.80 8.53
C GLU A 116 -9.61 11.83 7.36
N SER A 117 -9.12 11.94 6.12
CA SER A 117 -9.97 12.05 4.93
C SER A 117 -10.78 10.79 4.65
N TYR A 118 -10.25 9.61 5.01
CA TYR A 118 -10.87 8.31 4.78
C TYR A 118 -11.26 7.60 6.08
N MET A 119 -11.43 8.35 7.18
CA MET A 119 -11.72 7.80 8.50
C MET A 119 -12.96 6.89 8.49
N ASP A 120 -14.01 7.25 7.77
CA ASP A 120 -15.24 6.47 7.68
C ASP A 120 -15.01 5.09 7.03
N ILE A 121 -14.20 5.04 5.96
CA ILE A 121 -13.83 3.79 5.29
C ILE A 121 -12.96 2.93 6.21
N LEU A 122 -12.01 3.54 6.92
CA LEU A 122 -11.12 2.83 7.85
C LEU A 122 -11.89 2.31 9.08
N ASP A 123 -12.82 3.09 9.64
CA ASP A 123 -13.68 2.67 10.74
C ASP A 123 -14.62 1.55 10.29
N PHE A 124 -15.24 1.69 9.12
CA PHE A 124 -16.07 0.63 8.54
C PHE A 124 -15.28 -0.67 8.34
N ALA A 125 -14.07 -0.58 7.77
CA ALA A 125 -13.17 -1.72 7.61
C ALA A 125 -12.83 -2.41 8.94
N SER A 126 -12.67 -1.63 10.01
CA SER A 126 -12.38 -2.16 11.36
C SER A 126 -13.54 -2.98 11.95
N ARG A 127 -14.77 -2.70 11.51
CA ARG A 127 -16.01 -3.37 11.96
C ARG A 127 -16.42 -4.52 11.05
N LEU A 128 -15.80 -4.66 9.88
CA LEU A 128 -16.06 -5.78 8.98
C LEU A 128 -15.76 -7.10 9.67
N THR A 129 -16.64 -8.07 9.43
CA THR A 129 -16.47 -9.43 9.90
C THR A 129 -16.50 -10.40 8.73
N SER A 130 -16.08 -11.64 8.99
CA SER A 130 -16.25 -12.73 8.02
C SER A 130 -17.71 -12.98 7.63
N ALA A 131 -18.67 -12.63 8.49
CA ALA A 131 -20.10 -12.79 8.24
C ALA A 131 -20.72 -11.63 7.45
N THR A 132 -19.99 -10.51 7.30
CA THR A 132 -20.47 -9.38 6.49
C THR A 132 -20.62 -9.80 5.04
N ASP A 133 -21.78 -9.47 4.47
CA ASP A 133 -22.15 -9.81 3.10
C ASP A 133 -21.09 -9.33 2.10
N ASN A 134 -20.60 -10.26 1.29
CA ASN A 134 -19.59 -10.00 0.26
C ASN A 134 -20.20 -9.76 -1.13
N SER A 135 -21.54 -9.75 -1.24
CA SER A 135 -22.25 -9.50 -2.50
C SER A 135 -22.20 -8.02 -2.92
N HIS A 136 -22.17 -7.11 -1.96
CA HIS A 136 -21.95 -5.68 -2.19
C HIS A 136 -20.48 -5.42 -2.52
N SER A 137 -20.19 -4.94 -3.72
CA SER A 137 -18.83 -4.83 -4.28
C SER A 137 -17.87 -3.99 -3.44
N MET A 138 -18.38 -3.01 -2.71
CA MET A 138 -17.59 -2.21 -1.76
C MET A 138 -16.89 -3.08 -0.69
N VAL A 139 -17.55 -4.13 -0.19
CA VAL A 139 -17.01 -5.00 0.87
C VAL A 139 -15.77 -5.78 0.43
N PRO A 140 -15.78 -6.57 -0.66
CA PRO A 140 -14.56 -7.19 -1.16
C PRO A 140 -13.51 -6.14 -1.55
N THR A 141 -13.90 -4.95 -2.06
CA THR A 141 -12.93 -3.90 -2.40
C THR A 141 -12.19 -3.38 -1.16
N ILE A 142 -12.91 -3.08 -0.08
CA ILE A 142 -12.31 -2.66 1.20
C ILE A 142 -11.36 -3.72 1.74
N ARG A 143 -11.73 -5.01 1.64
CA ARG A 143 -10.91 -6.14 2.12
C ARG A 143 -9.55 -6.25 1.45
N TRP A 144 -9.34 -5.69 0.26
CA TRP A 144 -8.01 -5.67 -0.39
C TRP A 144 -7.36 -4.27 -0.46
N VAL A 145 -8.13 -3.19 -0.53
CA VAL A 145 -7.58 -1.82 -0.59
C VAL A 145 -7.08 -1.34 0.77
N VAL A 146 -7.85 -1.53 1.84
CA VAL A 146 -7.46 -1.04 3.17
C VAL A 146 -6.15 -1.70 3.67
N PRO A 147 -5.90 -3.00 3.43
CA PRO A 147 -4.58 -3.58 3.70
C PRO A 147 -3.44 -2.89 2.96
N ILE A 148 -3.64 -2.44 1.72
CA ILE A 148 -2.59 -1.72 0.95
C ILE A 148 -2.23 -0.43 1.67
N TYR A 149 -3.22 0.36 2.08
CA TYR A 149 -2.99 1.59 2.86
C TYR A 149 -2.14 1.32 4.12
N TYR A 150 -2.57 0.37 4.95
CA TYR A 150 -1.85 0.00 6.16
C TYR A 150 -0.45 -0.56 5.88
N THR A 151 -0.22 -1.15 4.70
CA THR A 151 1.12 -1.60 4.30
C THR A 151 2.05 -0.42 4.06
N GLU A 152 1.57 0.70 3.52
CA GLU A 152 2.41 1.89 3.36
C GLU A 152 2.75 2.54 4.70
N VAL A 153 1.80 2.56 5.64
CA VAL A 153 2.07 2.99 7.02
C VAL A 153 3.16 2.10 7.66
N LEU A 154 3.07 0.78 7.46
CA LEU A 154 4.05 -0.17 7.96
C LEU A 154 5.43 0.00 7.29
N ASP A 155 5.47 0.26 5.98
CA ASP A 155 6.71 0.54 5.22
C ASP A 155 7.39 1.81 5.77
N PHE A 156 6.62 2.88 6.00
CA PHE A 156 7.12 4.11 6.61
C PHE A 156 7.72 3.85 8.00
N LEU A 157 7.02 3.11 8.87
CA LEU A 157 7.49 2.79 10.22
C LEU A 157 8.75 1.93 10.23
N ARG A 158 8.88 1.02 9.26
CA ARG A 158 10.09 0.24 9.03
C ARG A 158 11.26 1.14 8.67
N ILE A 159 11.08 2.01 7.69
CA ILE A 159 12.14 2.91 7.20
C ILE A 159 12.53 3.90 8.30
N ALA A 160 11.57 4.47 9.03
CA ALA A 160 11.77 5.41 10.12
C ALA A 160 12.72 4.88 11.22
N ARG A 161 12.63 3.58 11.55
CA ARG A 161 13.53 2.91 12.51
C ARG A 161 14.97 2.79 12.03
N THR A 162 15.19 2.75 10.72
CA THR A 162 16.52 2.61 10.11
C THR A 162 17.23 3.95 9.87
N ILE A 163 16.51 5.07 9.96
CA ILE A 163 17.10 6.41 9.86
C ILE A 163 17.99 6.66 11.10
N ASN A 164 19.10 7.37 10.93
CA ASN A 164 20.00 7.73 12.02
C ASN A 164 20.03 9.27 12.23
N PRO A 165 19.56 9.78 13.39
CA PRO A 165 18.92 9.05 14.48
C PRO A 165 17.53 8.50 14.10
N PRO A 166 17.04 7.43 14.74
CA PRO A 166 15.70 6.91 14.50
C PRO A 166 14.63 7.98 14.73
N LEU A 167 13.61 8.00 13.88
CA LEU A 167 12.49 8.89 14.07
C LEU A 167 11.56 8.32 15.16
N GLU A 168 11.26 9.13 16.16
CA GLU A 168 10.21 8.83 17.14
C GLU A 168 8.86 9.11 16.50
N LEU A 169 8.02 8.08 16.37
CA LEU A 169 6.71 8.16 15.73
C LEU A 169 5.64 7.60 16.69
N GLU A 170 4.45 8.20 16.67
CA GLU A 170 3.32 7.80 17.52
C GLU A 170 2.50 6.62 16.96
N PHE A 171 2.88 6.05 15.80
CA PHE A 171 2.11 5.00 15.16
C PHE A 171 2.33 3.62 15.79
N ASP A 172 1.24 2.88 15.98
CA ASP A 172 1.25 1.51 16.53
C ASP A 172 1.36 0.44 15.40
N ASN A 173 2.52 -0.21 15.31
CA ASN A 173 2.78 -1.34 14.42
C ASN A 173 1.76 -2.49 14.64
N GLY A 174 1.43 -2.79 15.89
CA GLY A 174 0.53 -3.89 16.24
C GLY A 174 -0.90 -3.65 15.76
N LYS A 175 -1.39 -2.41 15.86
CA LYS A 175 -2.71 -2.03 15.31
C LYS A 175 -2.73 -2.19 13.79
N THR A 176 -1.68 -1.72 13.10
CA THR A 176 -1.54 -1.81 11.64
C THR A 176 -1.55 -3.28 11.17
N ILE A 177 -0.72 -4.12 11.80
CA ILE A 177 -0.66 -5.57 11.51
C ILE A 177 -2.01 -6.24 11.72
N ARG A 178 -2.69 -5.94 12.83
CA ARG A 178 -4.01 -6.52 13.14
C ARG A 178 -5.07 -6.17 12.09
N HIS A 179 -5.08 -4.93 11.60
CA HIS A 179 -6.01 -4.51 10.54
C HIS A 179 -5.74 -5.28 9.23
N ILE A 180 -4.48 -5.40 8.82
CA ILE A 180 -4.10 -6.17 7.63
C ILE A 180 -4.52 -7.64 7.76
N MET A 181 -4.15 -8.29 8.87
CA MET A 181 -4.42 -9.71 9.07
C MET A 181 -5.93 -10.00 9.13
N ASN A 182 -6.71 -9.20 9.87
CA ASN A 182 -8.16 -9.40 9.96
C ASN A 182 -8.82 -9.35 8.57
N LEU A 183 -8.53 -8.31 7.78
CA LEU A 183 -9.09 -8.17 6.43
C LEU A 183 -8.58 -9.26 5.48
N ALA A 184 -7.32 -9.68 5.61
CA ALA A 184 -6.76 -10.78 4.82
C ALA A 184 -7.47 -12.12 5.09
N PHE A 185 -7.73 -12.46 6.35
CA PHE A 185 -8.50 -13.65 6.70
C PHE A 185 -9.91 -13.62 6.09
N GLN A 186 -10.56 -12.45 6.13
CA GLN A 186 -11.87 -12.28 5.53
C GLN A 186 -11.83 -12.40 4.00
N ALA A 187 -10.86 -11.76 3.34
CA ALA A 187 -10.66 -11.86 1.90
C ALA A 187 -10.46 -13.33 1.47
N TYR A 188 -9.64 -14.07 2.20
CA TYR A 188 -9.38 -15.49 1.93
C TYR A 188 -10.64 -16.34 2.09
N ARG A 189 -11.43 -16.11 3.14
CA ARG A 189 -12.67 -16.84 3.38
C ARG A 189 -13.65 -16.76 2.22
N HIS A 190 -13.72 -15.61 1.54
CA HIS A 190 -14.67 -15.36 0.46
C HIS A 190 -14.10 -15.63 -0.95
N GLY A 191 -12.79 -15.44 -1.16
CA GLY A 191 -12.18 -15.53 -2.50
C GLY A 191 -10.98 -16.47 -2.62
N GLY A 192 -10.63 -17.20 -1.56
CA GLY A 192 -9.52 -18.16 -1.55
C GLY A 192 -8.18 -17.52 -1.94
N ASP A 193 -7.31 -18.32 -2.58
CA ASP A 193 -5.98 -17.86 -2.98
C ASP A 193 -6.03 -16.74 -4.05
N ALA A 194 -7.09 -16.70 -4.88
CA ALA A 194 -7.25 -15.65 -5.88
C ALA A 194 -7.41 -14.25 -5.23
N ALA A 195 -8.09 -14.17 -4.09
CA ALA A 195 -8.16 -12.93 -3.32
C ALA A 195 -6.80 -12.54 -2.71
N MET A 196 -5.95 -13.53 -2.39
CA MET A 196 -4.63 -13.29 -1.81
C MET A 196 -3.67 -12.58 -2.76
N VAL A 197 -3.87 -12.72 -4.08
CA VAL A 197 -3.03 -12.05 -5.09
C VAL A 197 -3.00 -10.53 -4.86
N ARG A 198 -4.16 -9.93 -4.57
CA ARG A 198 -4.28 -8.47 -4.35
C ARG A 198 -3.71 -7.99 -3.02
N ILE A 199 -3.52 -8.90 -2.06
CA ILE A 199 -2.99 -8.58 -0.73
C ILE A 199 -1.64 -9.24 -0.45
N ALA A 200 -0.97 -9.79 -1.47
CA ALA A 200 0.31 -10.45 -1.32
C ALA A 200 1.37 -9.52 -0.75
N ARG A 201 1.43 -8.26 -1.21
CA ARG A 201 2.34 -7.25 -0.63
C ARG A 201 2.03 -6.96 0.85
N PRO A 202 0.78 -6.67 1.25
CA PRO A 202 0.43 -6.59 2.67
C PRO A 202 0.87 -7.79 3.50
N LEU A 203 0.61 -9.01 3.03
CA LEU A 203 1.02 -10.23 3.75
C LEU A 203 2.54 -10.37 3.84
N PHE A 204 3.24 -10.06 2.76
CA PHE A 204 4.70 -10.05 2.73
C PHE A 204 5.26 -9.11 3.81
N MET A 205 4.73 -7.87 3.88
CA MET A 205 5.20 -6.90 4.86
C MET A 205 4.88 -7.34 6.29
N VAL A 206 3.68 -7.88 6.54
CA VAL A 206 3.33 -8.40 7.87
C VAL A 206 4.25 -9.53 8.30
N ALA A 207 4.61 -10.47 7.42
CA ALA A 207 5.52 -11.56 7.75
C ALA A 207 6.93 -11.08 8.17
N LEU A 208 7.34 -9.89 7.73
CA LEU A 208 8.59 -9.25 8.15
C LEU A 208 8.48 -8.50 9.48
N GLU A 209 7.29 -8.11 9.88
CA GLU A 209 7.09 -7.21 11.03
C GLU A 209 6.45 -7.88 12.23
N THR A 210 5.72 -8.98 12.04
CA THR A 210 5.00 -9.66 13.13
C THR A 210 5.83 -10.72 13.83
N ASP A 211 5.91 -10.65 15.15
CA ASP A 211 6.54 -11.69 15.98
C ASP A 211 5.59 -12.86 16.30
N GLU A 212 4.35 -12.79 15.82
CA GLU A 212 3.36 -13.84 16.04
C GLU A 212 3.56 -15.01 15.05
N GLU A 213 4.01 -16.15 15.58
CA GLU A 213 4.29 -17.36 14.80
C GLU A 213 3.06 -17.88 14.02
N LEU A 214 1.86 -17.72 14.58
CA LEU A 214 0.60 -18.08 13.91
C LEU A 214 0.34 -17.22 12.67
N HIS A 215 0.66 -15.93 12.71
CA HIS A 215 0.56 -15.08 11.53
C HIS A 215 1.58 -15.47 10.47
N VAL A 216 2.84 -15.68 10.86
CA VAL A 216 3.91 -16.06 9.93
C VAL A 216 3.61 -17.39 9.24
N SER A 217 3.21 -18.41 10.00
CA SER A 217 2.87 -19.74 9.46
C SER A 217 1.68 -19.67 8.50
N TRP A 218 0.62 -18.93 8.85
CA TRP A 218 -0.52 -18.73 7.96
C TRP A 218 -0.11 -18.01 6.67
N ILE A 219 0.71 -16.97 6.75
CA ILE A 219 1.20 -16.23 5.56
C ILE A 219 2.02 -17.14 4.65
N LEU A 220 2.94 -17.95 5.20
CA LEU A 220 3.75 -18.88 4.41
C LEU A 220 2.88 -19.89 3.65
N GLU A 221 1.84 -20.42 4.27
CA GLU A 221 0.86 -21.29 3.62
C GLU A 221 0.14 -20.58 2.46
N ARG A 222 -0.23 -19.31 2.64
CA ARG A 222 -0.84 -18.51 1.55
C ARG A 222 0.15 -18.25 0.42
N PHE A 223 1.42 -18.02 0.69
CA PHE A 223 2.44 -17.86 -0.37
C PHE A 223 2.70 -19.17 -1.15
N GLN A 224 2.57 -20.34 -0.51
CA GLN A 224 2.57 -21.62 -1.22
C GLN A 224 1.38 -21.74 -2.17
N GLY A 225 0.18 -21.36 -1.71
CA GLY A 225 -1.02 -21.31 -2.56
C GLY A 225 -0.89 -20.30 -3.70
N LEU A 226 -0.22 -19.16 -3.48
CA LEU A 226 -0.01 -18.13 -4.48
C LEU A 226 0.98 -18.52 -5.59
N ALA A 227 1.84 -19.50 -5.36
CA ALA A 227 2.81 -19.98 -6.36
C ALA A 227 2.15 -20.38 -7.68
N GLN A 228 0.89 -20.82 -7.66
CA GLN A 228 0.12 -21.17 -8.86
C GLN A 228 -0.16 -19.96 -9.78
N PHE A 229 -0.14 -18.73 -9.25
CA PHE A 229 -0.38 -17.50 -10.01
C PHE A 229 0.91 -16.88 -10.57
N GLY A 230 2.08 -17.41 -10.22
CA GLY A 230 3.34 -16.99 -10.79
C GLY A 230 4.57 -17.32 -9.95
N GLU A 231 5.70 -17.51 -10.62
CA GLU A 231 6.99 -17.82 -10.00
C GLU A 231 7.47 -16.71 -9.04
N HIS A 232 7.03 -15.48 -9.23
CA HIS A 232 7.34 -14.36 -8.33
C HIS A 232 6.77 -14.57 -6.91
N PHE A 233 5.58 -15.18 -6.78
CA PHE A 233 5.02 -15.54 -5.48
C PHE A 233 5.80 -16.66 -4.82
N ALA A 234 6.21 -17.68 -5.58
CA ALA A 234 7.04 -18.77 -5.08
C ALA A 234 8.37 -18.23 -4.51
N ARG A 235 9.06 -17.37 -5.25
CA ARG A 235 10.30 -16.72 -4.80
C ARG A 235 10.10 -15.86 -3.53
N ALA A 236 8.99 -15.14 -3.45
CA ALA A 236 8.64 -14.36 -2.27
C ALA A 236 8.38 -15.27 -1.05
N GLY A 237 7.70 -16.40 -1.25
CA GLY A 237 7.50 -17.43 -0.24
C GLY A 237 8.82 -18.01 0.27
N ASP A 238 9.72 -18.41 -0.63
CA ASP A 238 11.05 -18.92 -0.27
C ASP A 238 11.87 -17.88 0.52
N PHE A 239 11.75 -16.60 0.15
CA PHE A 239 12.39 -15.51 0.89
C PHE A 239 11.84 -15.40 2.31
N LEU A 240 10.51 -15.39 2.47
CA LEU A 240 9.87 -15.32 3.77
C LEU A 240 10.21 -16.53 4.64
N GLU A 241 10.31 -17.73 4.06
CA GLU A 241 10.69 -18.94 4.81
C GLU A 241 12.13 -18.87 5.34
N ARG A 242 13.05 -18.29 4.57
CA ARG A 242 14.43 -18.07 5.06
C ARG A 242 14.46 -17.02 6.18
N VAL A 243 13.68 -15.97 6.02
CA VAL A 243 13.65 -14.83 6.94
C VAL A 243 12.88 -15.14 8.23
N SER A 244 11.87 -16.02 8.20
CA SER A 244 11.13 -16.45 9.39
C SER A 244 12.00 -17.18 10.42
N ARG A 245 13.14 -17.74 9.98
CA ARG A 245 14.13 -18.39 10.83
C ARG A 245 15.11 -17.41 11.48
N MET A 246 15.06 -16.12 11.11
CA MET A 246 15.89 -15.07 11.69
C MET A 246 15.30 -14.58 13.02
N ARG A 247 16.13 -13.93 13.84
CA ARG A 247 15.62 -13.22 15.02
C ARG A 247 14.76 -12.02 14.59
N PRO A 248 13.69 -11.68 15.35
CA PRO A 248 12.84 -10.53 15.09
C PRO A 248 13.57 -9.22 14.75
N GLU A 249 14.63 -8.89 15.50
CA GLU A 249 15.34 -7.63 15.34
C GLU A 249 16.07 -7.57 13.99
N LEU A 250 16.63 -8.71 13.55
CA LEU A 250 17.30 -8.79 12.26
C LEU A 250 16.30 -8.71 11.12
N ARG A 251 15.16 -9.39 11.24
CA ARG A 251 14.11 -9.42 10.22
C ARG A 251 13.49 -8.05 9.97
N THR A 252 13.19 -7.30 11.02
CA THR A 252 12.64 -5.95 10.93
C THR A 252 13.64 -4.92 10.38
N SER A 253 14.94 -5.20 10.50
CA SER A 253 16.01 -4.34 9.96
C SER A 253 16.40 -4.60 8.51
N ILE A 254 15.82 -5.61 7.84
CA ILE A 254 16.19 -5.93 6.44
C ILE A 254 15.83 -4.74 5.52
N ASP A 255 16.83 -4.21 4.83
CA ASP A 255 16.63 -3.27 3.73
C ASP A 255 16.18 -4.03 2.47
N LEU A 256 14.90 -3.89 2.12
CA LEU A 256 14.31 -4.56 0.97
C LEU A 256 14.86 -4.06 -0.38
N ARG A 257 15.34 -2.82 -0.47
CA ARG A 257 15.98 -2.30 -1.69
C ARG A 257 17.28 -3.02 -1.95
N THR A 258 18.07 -3.22 -0.90
CA THR A 258 19.35 -3.94 -0.99
C THR A 258 19.14 -5.45 -1.11
N ALA A 259 18.13 -6.02 -0.45
CA ALA A 259 17.83 -7.44 -0.56
C ALA A 259 17.43 -7.86 -1.99
N PHE A 260 16.68 -7.00 -2.68
CA PHE A 260 16.16 -7.29 -4.03
C PHE A 260 16.98 -6.70 -5.17
N SER A 261 17.99 -5.87 -4.90
CA SER A 261 18.96 -5.47 -5.93
C SER A 261 19.84 -6.64 -6.40
N ASN A 262 20.07 -7.62 -5.52
CA ASN A 262 20.94 -8.78 -5.76
C ASN A 262 20.20 -10.08 -6.13
N GLN A 263 18.88 -10.14 -5.92
CA GLN A 263 18.03 -11.28 -6.29
C GLN A 263 16.89 -10.80 -7.17
N ALA A 264 17.09 -10.93 -8.48
CA ALA A 264 16.14 -10.79 -9.60
C ALA A 264 14.88 -9.90 -9.39
N THR A 265 14.69 -8.97 -10.33
CA THR A 265 13.45 -8.22 -10.67
C THR A 265 12.13 -8.99 -10.51
N SER A 266 12.23 -10.32 -10.53
CA SER A 266 11.34 -11.35 -9.98
C SER A 266 10.42 -10.94 -8.81
N ILE A 267 10.99 -10.79 -7.62
CA ILE A 267 10.21 -10.67 -6.37
C ILE A 267 9.49 -9.31 -6.30
N CYS A 268 10.08 -8.27 -6.88
CA CYS A 268 9.43 -6.96 -6.95
C CYS A 268 8.08 -7.00 -7.65
N LEU A 269 7.90 -7.84 -8.69
CA LEU A 269 6.63 -7.98 -9.41
C LEU A 269 5.51 -8.59 -8.56
N CYS A 270 5.85 -9.39 -7.55
CA CYS A 270 4.90 -9.91 -6.55
C CYS A 270 4.37 -8.81 -5.61
N LEU A 271 5.15 -7.75 -5.46
CA LEU A 271 4.98 -6.70 -4.47
C LEU A 271 4.59 -5.35 -5.10
N MET A 272 4.33 -5.32 -6.41
CA MET A 272 3.79 -4.18 -7.15
C MET A 272 2.28 -4.18 -7.07
#